data_AF-A0A2L0VDJ9-F1
#
_entry.id   AF-A0A2L0VDJ9-F1
#
_cell.length_a   1.000
_cell.length_b   1.000
_cell.length_c   1.000
_cell.angle_alpha   90.00
_cell.angle_beta   90.00
_cell.angle_gamma   90.00
#
_symmetry.space_group_name_H-M   'P 1'
#
loop_
_entity.id
_entity.type
_entity.pdbx_description
1 polymer ?
#
loop_
_entity_poly.entity_id
_entity_poly.type
_entity_poly.pdbx_seq_one_letter_code
_entity_poly.pdbx_strand_id
1 'polypeptide(L)'
;MASSASFSSSSALLSMITIVALLCKCCISAPHPCCPGSQHIVSLMHNYIDTFPASMQKSALCLRAERVAAALENQLTLIGCPNGGDQTLIKEINAIQSTNDECARSVGFVRAMFDIAASTASHASGNNDWTNLAAQFRQQVVMMDNKCTELGIQIGRMSLDSPKGSHARVPATECVINDPAKSGSHKL
;
A
#
# COMPACT_ATOMS: atom_id res chain seq x y z
N MET A 1 -11.58 -21.80 -32.07
CA MET A 1 -10.31 -21.10 -31.73
C MET A 1 -10.59 -19.61 -31.86
N ALA A 2 -10.53 -18.74 -30.86
CA ALA A 2 -10.29 -18.84 -29.44
C ALA A 2 -11.31 -17.92 -28.76
N SER A 3 -11.97 -18.38 -27.69
CA SER A 3 -12.83 -17.52 -26.89
C SER A 3 -11.96 -16.67 -25.99
N SER A 4 -11.87 -15.38 -26.28
CA SER A 4 -11.29 -14.39 -25.37
C SER A 4 -12.16 -14.31 -24.12
N ALA A 5 -11.74 -14.99 -23.06
CA ALA A 5 -12.34 -14.83 -21.74
C ALA A 5 -12.03 -13.41 -21.25
N SER A 6 -13.03 -12.53 -21.32
CA SER A 6 -12.99 -11.24 -20.62
C SER A 6 -12.99 -11.51 -19.12
N PHE A 7 -11.83 -11.40 -18.48
CA PHE A 7 -11.70 -11.53 -17.04
C PHE A 7 -12.24 -10.25 -16.36
N SER A 8 -13.47 -10.30 -15.87
CA SER A 8 -14.03 -9.27 -14.99
C SER A 8 -13.28 -9.29 -13.66
N SER A 9 -12.34 -8.37 -13.47
CA SER A 9 -11.75 -8.08 -12.16
C SER A 9 -12.77 -7.28 -11.36
N SER A 10 -13.36 -7.87 -10.30
CA SER A 10 -14.21 -7.13 -9.38
C SER A 10 -13.37 -6.09 -8.63
N SER A 11 -13.54 -4.80 -8.94
CA SER A 11 -13.00 -3.71 -8.14
C SER A 11 -13.95 -3.44 -6.97
N ALA A 12 -13.47 -3.69 -5.75
CA ALA A 12 -14.19 -3.30 -4.55
C ALA A 12 -13.90 -1.81 -4.27
N LEU A 13 -14.92 -0.96 -4.42
CA LEU A 13 -14.91 0.44 -3.94
C LEU A 13 -15.07 0.43 -2.41
N LEU A 14 -14.05 -0.03 -1.69
CA LEU A 14 -13.96 0.15 -0.24
C LEU A 14 -13.29 1.49 0.03
N SER A 15 -13.92 2.33 0.85
CA SER A 15 -13.42 3.66 1.26
C SER A 15 -12.25 3.52 2.25
N MET A 16 -11.17 2.87 1.80
CA MET A 16 -9.89 2.68 2.50
C MET A 16 -9.22 3.99 2.90
N ILE A 17 -9.67 5.08 2.28
CA ILE A 17 -9.39 6.48 2.63
C ILE A 17 -9.58 6.72 4.11
N THR A 18 -10.69 6.23 4.67
CA THR A 18 -10.96 6.42 6.08
C THR A 18 -9.96 5.65 6.92
N ILE A 19 -9.49 4.49 6.50
CA ILE A 19 -8.77 3.55 7.37
C ILE A 19 -7.28 3.79 7.43
N VAL A 20 -6.63 4.17 6.34
CA VAL A 20 -5.22 4.60 6.39
C VAL A 20 -5.09 5.90 7.18
N ALA A 21 -6.08 6.80 7.08
CA ALA A 21 -6.17 8.00 7.91
C ALA A 21 -6.40 7.67 9.39
N LEU A 22 -7.24 6.66 9.63
CA LEU A 22 -7.57 6.15 10.97
C LEU A 22 -6.53 5.21 11.54
N LEU A 23 -5.51 4.74 10.78
CA LEU A 23 -4.46 3.82 11.25
C LEU A 23 -4.05 4.23 12.66
N CYS A 24 -3.63 5.49 12.82
CA CYS A 24 -3.32 6.13 14.10
C CYS A 24 -4.29 7.26 14.50
N LYS A 25 -5.45 7.42 13.84
CA LYS A 25 -6.47 8.47 14.05
C LYS A 25 -5.95 9.92 14.14
N CYS A 26 -4.85 10.24 13.49
CA CYS A 26 -4.29 11.61 13.51
C CYS A 26 -4.76 12.45 12.31
N CYS A 27 -5.51 11.88 11.37
CA CYS A 27 -6.00 12.55 10.16
C CYS A 27 -7.41 12.06 9.79
N ILE A 28 -8.26 12.96 9.29
CA ILE A 28 -9.63 12.66 8.79
C ILE A 28 -9.66 12.64 7.23
N SER A 29 -8.50 12.84 6.59
CA SER A 29 -8.34 12.90 5.12
C SER A 29 -7.60 11.67 4.59
N ALA A 30 -7.68 11.42 3.27
CA ALA A 30 -7.01 10.27 2.63
C ALA A 30 -5.48 10.25 2.86
N PRO A 31 -4.80 9.12 2.54
CA PRO A 31 -3.40 8.90 2.91
C PRO A 31 -2.51 10.11 2.57
N HIS A 32 -2.04 10.84 3.59
CA HIS A 32 -1.18 12.01 3.39
C HIS A 32 0.16 11.86 4.11
N PRO A 33 1.29 12.29 3.53
CA PRO A 33 2.62 12.11 4.13
C PRO A 33 2.86 12.97 5.38
N CYS A 34 1.90 13.80 5.80
CA CYS A 34 1.92 14.48 7.10
C CYS A 34 1.23 13.68 8.21
N CYS A 35 0.57 12.57 7.87
CA CYS A 35 -0.17 11.73 8.79
C CYS A 35 0.72 10.61 9.33
N PRO A 36 0.86 10.45 10.65
CA PRO A 36 1.61 9.37 11.29
C PRO A 36 1.35 7.97 10.70
N GLY A 37 0.08 7.60 10.53
CA GLY A 37 -0.29 6.29 9.96
C GLY A 37 0.26 6.08 8.55
N SER A 38 0.06 7.06 7.66
CA SER A 38 0.57 6.99 6.28
C SER A 38 2.09 7.03 6.22
N GLN A 39 2.75 7.76 7.12
CA GLN A 39 4.21 7.78 7.22
C GLN A 39 4.78 6.40 7.56
N HIS A 40 4.14 5.67 8.47
CA HIS A 40 4.50 4.29 8.75
C HIS A 40 4.37 3.42 7.49
N ILE A 41 3.28 3.54 6.72
CA ILE A 41 3.15 2.77 5.48
C ILE A 41 4.26 3.09 4.49
N VAL A 42 4.59 4.37 4.29
CA VAL A 42 5.69 4.79 3.41
C VAL A 42 7.04 4.23 3.88
N SER A 43 7.35 4.36 5.17
CA SER A 43 8.59 3.85 5.77
C SER A 43 8.71 2.34 5.62
N LEU A 44 7.64 1.59 5.90
CA LEU A 44 7.60 0.14 5.76
C LEU A 44 7.81 -0.28 4.29
N MET A 45 7.04 0.30 3.37
CA MET A 45 7.08 -0.10 1.96
C MET A 45 8.37 0.31 1.26
N HIS A 46 9.06 1.35 1.72
CA HIS A 46 10.37 1.73 1.20
C HIS A 46 11.38 0.56 1.30
N ASN A 47 11.32 -0.24 2.37
CA ASN A 47 12.22 -1.37 2.58
C ASN A 47 11.98 -2.55 1.62
N TYR A 48 10.85 -2.56 0.91
CA TYR A 48 10.47 -3.63 0.00
C TYR A 48 10.55 -3.24 -1.48
N ILE A 49 11.04 -2.03 -1.80
CA ILE A 49 11.34 -1.65 -3.19
C ILE A 49 12.31 -2.69 -3.79
N ASP A 50 12.10 -3.02 -5.06
CA ASP A 50 12.83 -4.04 -5.84
C ASP A 50 12.69 -5.49 -5.36
N THR A 51 11.78 -5.77 -4.41
CA THR A 51 11.53 -7.13 -3.93
C THR A 51 10.89 -8.04 -4.99
N PHE A 52 10.16 -7.47 -5.95
CA PHE A 52 9.38 -8.21 -6.97
C PHE A 52 9.86 -7.92 -8.40
N PRO A 53 11.03 -8.44 -8.82
CA PRO A 53 11.53 -8.27 -10.19
C PRO A 53 10.65 -8.97 -11.23
N ALA A 54 10.62 -8.43 -12.45
CA ALA A 54 9.81 -8.96 -13.56
C ALA A 54 10.11 -10.42 -13.94
N SER A 55 11.36 -10.88 -13.76
CA SER A 55 11.80 -12.25 -14.09
C SER A 55 11.41 -13.31 -13.06
N MET A 56 10.72 -12.93 -11.97
CA MET A 56 10.38 -13.84 -10.88
C MET A 56 9.42 -14.94 -11.33
N GLN A 57 9.66 -16.19 -10.93
CA GLN A 57 8.77 -17.32 -11.21
C GLN A 57 7.61 -17.39 -10.20
N LYS A 58 6.53 -18.10 -10.54
CA LYS A 58 5.31 -18.20 -9.71
C LYS A 58 5.56 -18.63 -8.27
N SER A 59 6.27 -19.75 -8.06
CA SER A 59 6.55 -20.26 -6.71
C SER A 59 7.38 -19.27 -5.88
N ALA A 60 8.36 -18.60 -6.51
CA ALA A 60 9.16 -17.57 -5.87
C ALA A 60 8.34 -16.33 -5.52
N LEU A 61 7.43 -15.91 -6.41
CA LEU A 61 6.49 -14.80 -6.17
C LEU A 61 5.60 -15.09 -4.97
N CYS A 62 4.96 -16.25 -4.93
CA CYS A 62 4.07 -16.65 -3.84
C CYS A 62 4.81 -16.66 -2.49
N LEU A 63 5.93 -17.38 -2.41
CA LEU A 63 6.73 -17.48 -1.20
C LEU A 63 7.27 -16.11 -0.75
N ARG A 64 7.65 -15.24 -1.69
CA ARG A 64 8.12 -13.88 -1.38
C ARG A 64 6.98 -13.04 -0.83
N ALA A 65 5.83 -13.06 -1.49
CA ALA A 65 4.67 -12.28 -1.09
C ALA A 65 4.14 -12.72 0.27
N GLU A 66 4.07 -14.02 0.55
CA GLU A 66 3.68 -14.55 1.87
C GLU A 66 4.61 -14.05 2.98
N ARG A 67 5.94 -14.10 2.75
CA ARG A 67 6.92 -13.60 3.73
C ARG A 67 6.80 -12.09 3.95
N VAL A 68 6.65 -11.32 2.87
CA VAL A 68 6.51 -9.87 2.96
C VAL A 68 5.18 -9.50 3.62
N ALA A 69 4.08 -10.16 3.27
CA ALA A 69 2.77 -9.94 3.89
C ALA A 69 2.83 -10.22 5.40
N ALA A 70 3.37 -11.37 5.82
CA ALA A 70 3.53 -11.70 7.23
C ALA A 70 4.44 -10.69 7.97
N ALA A 71 5.53 -10.23 7.34
CA ALA A 71 6.39 -9.22 7.92
C ALA A 71 5.67 -7.86 8.08
N LEU A 72 4.92 -7.44 7.06
CA LEU A 72 4.12 -6.21 7.09
C LEU A 72 3.02 -6.28 8.14
N GLU A 73 2.26 -7.38 8.22
CA GLU A 73 1.21 -7.56 9.24
C GLU A 73 1.79 -7.46 10.66
N ASN A 74 2.91 -8.15 10.91
CA ASN A 74 3.61 -8.08 12.20
C ASN A 74 4.10 -6.65 12.50
N GLN A 75 4.70 -5.97 11.53
CA GLN A 75 5.19 -4.60 11.69
C GLN A 75 4.05 -3.60 11.93
N LEU A 76 2.91 -3.77 11.25
CA LEU A 76 1.71 -2.98 11.46
C LEU A 76 1.16 -3.13 12.89
N THR A 77 1.10 -4.36 13.39
CA THR A 77 0.65 -4.62 14.78
C THR A 77 1.61 -4.04 15.81
N LEU A 78 2.93 -4.04 15.54
CA LEU A 78 3.93 -3.45 16.44
C LEU A 78 3.88 -1.92 16.50
N ILE A 79 3.40 -1.25 15.45
CA ILE A 79 3.17 0.21 15.49
C ILE A 79 2.16 0.56 16.59
N GLY A 80 1.21 -0.33 16.89
CA GLY A 80 0.34 -0.20 18.05
C GLY A 80 -0.55 1.04 18.02
N CYS A 81 -1.03 1.40 16.83
CA CYS A 81 -1.85 2.58 16.69
C CYS A 81 -3.16 2.48 17.53
N PRO A 82 -3.60 3.57 18.17
CA PRO A 82 -4.75 3.53 19.06
C PRO A 82 -6.06 3.20 18.30
N ASN A 83 -6.88 2.34 18.91
CA ASN A 83 -8.19 1.85 18.41
C ASN A 83 -8.15 0.79 17.29
N GLY A 84 -7.02 0.11 17.06
CA GLY A 84 -6.98 -1.06 16.16
C GLY A 84 -7.06 -0.72 14.67
N GLY A 85 -6.60 0.49 14.28
CA GLY A 85 -6.58 0.91 12.88
C GLY A 85 -5.66 0.04 12.00
N ASP A 86 -4.60 -0.51 12.58
CA ASP A 86 -3.70 -1.52 11.98
C ASP A 86 -4.45 -2.80 11.60
N GLN A 87 -5.19 -3.39 12.55
CA GLN A 87 -5.98 -4.60 12.31
C GLN A 87 -7.11 -4.34 11.31
N THR A 88 -7.72 -3.15 11.36
CA THR A 88 -8.76 -2.75 10.43
C THR A 88 -8.21 -2.63 9.01
N LEU A 89 -7.04 -2.00 8.83
CA LEU A 89 -6.37 -1.95 7.53
C LEU A 89 -6.13 -3.34 6.96
N ILE A 90 -5.52 -4.22 7.76
CA ILE A 90 -5.19 -5.58 7.33
C ILE A 90 -6.46 -6.32 6.92
N LYS A 91 -7.50 -6.25 7.75
CA LYS A 91 -8.78 -6.91 7.50
C LYS A 91 -9.43 -6.44 6.22
N GLU A 92 -9.43 -5.13 5.94
CA GLU A 92 -10.07 -4.60 4.74
C GLU A 92 -9.29 -4.89 3.46
N ILE A 93 -7.95 -4.83 3.49
CA ILE A 93 -7.14 -5.27 2.35
C ILE A 93 -7.41 -6.76 2.07
N ASN A 94 -7.41 -7.61 3.10
CA ASN A 94 -7.66 -9.03 2.95
C ASN A 94 -9.09 -9.34 2.46
N ALA A 95 -10.09 -8.54 2.84
CA ALA A 95 -11.46 -8.67 2.34
C ALA A 95 -11.57 -8.37 0.83
N ILE A 96 -10.78 -7.43 0.30
CA ILE A 96 -10.75 -7.10 -1.14
C ILE A 96 -10.32 -8.30 -1.99
N GLN A 97 -9.43 -9.16 -1.47
CA GLN A 97 -8.86 -10.24 -2.26
C GLN A 97 -9.86 -11.34 -2.59
N SER A 98 -10.93 -11.51 -1.78
CA SER A 98 -12.05 -12.45 -2.02
C SER A 98 -11.62 -13.81 -2.59
N THR A 99 -10.51 -14.37 -2.09
CA THR A 99 -9.88 -15.60 -2.59
C THR A 99 -9.39 -16.47 -1.43
N ASN A 100 -9.46 -17.79 -1.61
CA ASN A 100 -8.88 -18.78 -0.71
C ASN A 100 -7.45 -19.17 -1.11
N ASP A 101 -6.97 -18.69 -2.27
CA ASP A 101 -5.59 -18.89 -2.71
C ASP A 101 -4.66 -17.97 -1.90
N GLU A 102 -3.80 -18.57 -1.08
CA GLU A 102 -2.89 -17.86 -0.19
C GLU A 102 -1.85 -17.01 -0.94
N CYS A 103 -1.41 -17.47 -2.11
CA CYS A 103 -0.50 -16.71 -2.96
C CYS A 103 -1.19 -15.46 -3.50
N ALA A 104 -2.39 -15.61 -4.07
CA ALA A 104 -3.19 -14.49 -4.56
C ALA A 104 -3.50 -13.48 -3.46
N ARG A 105 -3.90 -13.96 -2.27
CA ARG A 105 -4.16 -13.11 -1.10
C ARG A 105 -2.93 -12.33 -0.69
N SER A 106 -1.78 -13.00 -0.56
CA SER A 106 -0.53 -12.36 -0.10
C SER A 106 0.02 -11.37 -1.13
N VAL A 107 0.02 -11.73 -2.42
CA VAL A 107 0.45 -10.83 -3.50
C VAL A 107 -0.47 -9.61 -3.57
N GLY A 108 -1.79 -9.83 -3.49
CA GLY A 108 -2.78 -8.77 -3.49
C GLY A 108 -2.64 -7.83 -2.29
N PHE A 109 -2.36 -8.37 -1.10
CA PHE A 109 -2.08 -7.58 0.10
C PHE A 109 -0.87 -6.66 -0.09
N VAL A 110 0.27 -7.23 -0.50
CA VAL A 110 1.51 -6.45 -0.69
C VAL A 110 1.34 -5.40 -1.80
N ARG A 111 0.64 -5.75 -2.89
CA ARG A 111 0.32 -4.82 -3.98
C ARG A 111 -0.54 -3.65 -3.48
N ALA A 112 -1.53 -3.91 -2.64
CA ALA A 112 -2.37 -2.87 -2.02
C ALA A 112 -1.54 -1.94 -1.13
N MET A 113 -0.60 -2.49 -0.35
CA MET A 113 0.28 -1.69 0.51
C MET A 113 1.20 -0.76 -0.30
N PHE A 114 1.75 -1.22 -1.43
CA PHE A 114 2.49 -0.35 -2.36
C PHE A 114 1.61 0.75 -2.96
N ASP A 115 0.36 0.44 -3.29
CA ASP A 115 -0.57 1.42 -3.85
C ASP A 115 -0.94 2.52 -2.83
N ILE A 116 -1.12 2.14 -1.55
CA ILE A 116 -1.29 3.08 -0.43
C ILE A 116 -0.05 3.97 -0.26
N ALA A 117 1.15 3.38 -0.32
CA ALA A 117 2.40 4.12 -0.21
C ALA A 117 2.59 5.09 -1.38
N ALA A 118 2.29 4.65 -2.61
CA ALA A 118 2.32 5.47 -3.82
C ALA A 118 1.33 6.65 -3.74
N SER A 119 0.08 6.37 -3.32
CA SER A 119 -0.93 7.40 -3.09
C SER A 119 -0.42 8.41 -2.09
N THR A 120 0.01 7.97 -0.90
CA THR A 120 0.60 8.83 0.13
C THR A 120 1.71 9.72 -0.45
N ALA A 121 2.73 9.13 -1.04
CA ALA A 121 3.88 9.88 -1.56
C ALA A 121 3.48 10.94 -2.61
N SER A 122 2.46 10.66 -3.42
CA SER A 122 1.99 11.56 -4.48
C SER A 122 1.30 12.82 -3.95
N HIS A 123 0.89 12.83 -2.68
CA HIS A 123 0.21 13.98 -2.08
C HIS A 123 1.17 15.03 -1.52
N ALA A 124 2.48 14.76 -1.55
CA ALA A 124 3.51 15.76 -1.29
C ALA A 124 3.81 16.59 -2.54
N SER A 125 2.88 17.47 -2.91
CA SER A 125 2.99 18.28 -4.12
C SER A 125 4.27 19.14 -4.16
N GLY A 126 4.92 19.19 -5.33
CA GLY A 126 6.04 20.09 -5.62
C GLY A 126 7.40 19.68 -5.06
N ASN A 127 7.54 18.47 -4.49
CA ASN A 127 8.82 17.93 -4.02
C ASN A 127 9.29 16.77 -4.92
N ASN A 128 10.50 16.88 -5.47
CA ASN A 128 11.07 15.90 -6.38
C ASN A 128 11.32 14.54 -5.71
N ASP A 129 11.76 14.52 -4.45
CA ASP A 129 12.05 13.28 -3.73
C ASP A 129 10.77 12.46 -3.49
N TRP A 130 9.69 13.15 -3.10
CA TRP A 130 8.39 12.51 -2.96
C TRP A 130 7.83 12.03 -4.30
N THR A 131 8.02 12.79 -5.36
CA THR A 131 7.61 12.41 -6.73
C THR A 131 8.35 11.15 -7.17
N ASN A 132 9.66 11.08 -6.94
CA ASN A 132 10.49 9.93 -7.24
C ASN A 132 10.08 8.70 -6.42
N LEU A 133 9.86 8.88 -5.11
CA LEU A 133 9.42 7.79 -4.23
C LEU A 133 8.04 7.24 -4.63
N ALA A 134 7.10 8.13 -4.97
CA ALA A 134 5.81 7.73 -5.51
C ALA A 134 5.93 6.94 -6.82
N ALA A 135 6.85 7.33 -7.71
CA ALA A 135 7.11 6.62 -8.95
C ALA A 135 7.69 5.22 -8.70
N GLN A 136 8.62 5.07 -7.75
CA GLN A 136 9.19 3.77 -7.36
C GLN A 136 8.11 2.82 -6.83
N PHE A 137 7.23 3.30 -5.95
CA PHE A 137 6.11 2.49 -5.45
C PHE A 137 5.13 2.07 -6.56
N ARG A 138 4.75 3.01 -7.45
CA ARG A 138 3.91 2.67 -8.62
C ARG A 138 4.57 1.65 -9.53
N GLN A 139 5.89 1.74 -9.69
CA GLN A 139 6.62 0.79 -10.51
C GLN A 139 6.53 -0.63 -9.94
N GLN A 140 6.60 -0.79 -8.62
CA GLN A 140 6.36 -2.08 -7.96
C GLN A 140 4.93 -2.59 -8.21
N VAL A 141 3.91 -1.71 -8.09
CA VAL A 141 2.51 -2.06 -8.41
C VAL A 141 2.39 -2.57 -9.85
N VAL A 142 2.95 -1.86 -10.82
CA VAL A 142 2.91 -2.25 -12.24
C VAL A 142 3.64 -3.58 -12.47
N MET A 143 4.81 -3.77 -11.86
CA MET A 143 5.54 -5.04 -11.97
C MET A 143 4.72 -6.22 -11.42
N MET A 144 4.09 -6.03 -10.26
CA MET A 144 3.23 -7.05 -9.65
C MET A 144 1.97 -7.33 -10.49
N ASP A 145 1.29 -6.28 -10.99
CA ASP A 145 0.10 -6.42 -11.84
C ASP A 145 0.41 -7.18 -13.14
N ASN A 146 1.53 -6.85 -13.79
CA ASN A 146 2.00 -7.56 -14.99
C ASN A 146 2.32 -9.03 -14.69
N LYS A 147 3.01 -9.30 -13.57
CA LYS A 147 3.38 -10.65 -13.19
C LYS A 147 2.17 -11.50 -12.82
N CYS A 148 1.20 -10.94 -12.10
CA CYS A 148 -0.06 -11.62 -11.80
C CYS A 148 -0.81 -11.99 -13.09
N THR A 149 -0.85 -11.06 -14.05
CA THR A 149 -1.48 -11.30 -15.36
C THR A 149 -0.78 -12.42 -16.12
N GLU A 150 0.55 -12.39 -16.21
CA GLU A 150 1.35 -13.44 -16.87
C GLU A 150 1.14 -14.83 -16.26
N LEU A 151 1.03 -14.89 -14.93
CA LEU A 151 0.95 -16.15 -14.17
C LEU A 151 -0.48 -16.62 -13.88
N GLY A 152 -1.49 -15.89 -14.39
CA GLY A 152 -2.91 -16.16 -14.15
C GLY A 152 -3.32 -16.07 -12.68
N ILE A 153 -2.66 -15.21 -11.90
CA ILE A 153 -3.01 -14.95 -10.49
C ILE A 153 -4.02 -13.81 -10.47
N GLN A 154 -5.21 -14.07 -9.95
CA GLN A 154 -6.25 -13.07 -9.79
C GLN A 154 -6.12 -12.41 -8.42
N ILE A 155 -5.97 -11.09 -8.40
CA ILE A 155 -5.92 -10.28 -7.17
C ILE A 155 -7.04 -9.24 -7.21
N GLY A 156 -7.61 -8.96 -6.04
CA GLY A 156 -8.54 -7.87 -5.86
C GLY A 156 -7.80 -6.53 -5.93
N ARG A 157 -8.38 -5.56 -6.64
CA ARG A 157 -7.82 -4.21 -6.76
C ARG A 157 -8.57 -3.25 -5.86
N MET A 158 -7.80 -2.46 -5.13
CA MET A 158 -8.33 -1.34 -4.35
C MET A 158 -8.44 -0.10 -5.22
N SER A 159 -9.44 0.73 -4.95
CA SER A 159 -9.50 2.10 -5.45
C SER A 159 -9.37 3.03 -4.26
N LEU A 160 -8.34 3.86 -4.26
CA LEU A 160 -8.18 4.94 -3.30
C LEU A 160 -8.79 6.19 -3.93
N ASP A 161 -9.88 6.73 -3.38
CA ASP A 161 -10.35 8.05 -3.86
C ASP A 161 -9.28 9.10 -3.58
N SER A 162 -9.29 10.13 -4.41
CA SER A 162 -8.38 11.26 -4.26
C SER A 162 -8.64 11.97 -2.92
N PRO A 163 -7.60 12.21 -2.10
CA PRO A 163 -7.75 13.03 -0.90
C PRO A 163 -8.24 14.43 -1.24
N LYS A 164 -8.97 14.99 -0.29
CA LYS A 164 -9.38 16.39 -0.28
C LYS A 164 -8.45 17.16 0.65
N GLY A 165 -7.88 18.27 0.16
CA GLY A 165 -7.08 19.21 0.96
C GLY A 165 -5.61 19.29 0.53
N SER A 166 -5.03 20.48 0.67
CA SER A 166 -3.60 20.76 0.44
C SER A 166 -2.91 20.92 1.79
N HIS A 167 -1.89 20.11 2.08
CA HIS A 167 -1.10 20.27 3.30
C HIS A 167 0.15 21.08 2.99
N ALA A 168 0.19 22.33 3.45
CA ALA A 168 1.22 23.32 3.13
C ALA A 168 2.65 22.95 3.61
N ARG A 169 2.80 21.95 4.49
CA ARG A 169 4.09 21.50 5.00
C ARG A 169 4.12 19.99 5.09
N VAL A 170 4.75 19.37 4.11
CA VAL A 170 5.05 17.93 4.13
C VAL A 170 6.47 17.71 4.64
N PRO A 171 6.70 16.75 5.55
CA PRO A 171 8.05 16.36 5.95
C PRO A 171 8.94 15.95 4.78
N ALA A 172 10.26 16.05 4.95
CA ALA A 172 11.20 15.44 4.02
C ALA A 172 11.02 13.90 4.01
N THR A 173 11.27 13.28 2.84
CA THR A 173 11.15 11.82 2.67
C THR A 173 12.05 11.06 3.64
N GLU A 174 13.29 11.49 3.81
CA GLU A 174 14.27 10.90 4.74
C GLU A 174 13.76 10.90 6.19
N CYS A 175 13.07 11.96 6.63
CA CYS A 175 12.50 12.02 7.96
C CYS A 175 11.35 11.02 8.12
N VAL A 176 10.53 10.84 7.09
CA VAL A 176 9.43 9.85 7.11
C VAL A 176 9.96 8.43 7.06
N ILE A 177 10.98 8.17 6.24
CA ILE A 177 11.56 6.83 6.07
C ILE A 177 12.26 6.40 7.36
N ASN A 178 13.08 7.27 7.95
CA ASN A 178 13.90 6.94 9.13
C ASN A 178 13.14 7.06 10.45
N ASP A 179 12.22 8.02 10.55
CA ASP A 179 11.54 8.39 11.79
C ASP A 179 10.04 8.71 11.55
N PRO A 180 9.25 7.71 11.08
CA PRO A 180 7.82 7.93 10.84
C PRO A 180 7.11 8.37 12.13
N ALA A 181 6.07 9.19 11.97
CA ALA A 181 5.28 9.82 13.03
C ALA A 181 5.98 10.90 13.87
N LYS A 182 7.29 11.15 13.70
CA LYS A 182 7.99 12.25 14.40
C LYS A 182 7.98 13.58 13.62
N SER A 183 7.66 13.53 12.34
CA SER A 183 7.76 14.68 11.44
C SER A 183 6.38 14.99 10.88
N GLY A 184 5.87 16.20 11.04
CA GLY A 184 4.54 16.57 10.52
C GLY A 184 3.79 17.51 11.46
N SER A 185 3.03 18.44 10.91
CA SER A 185 2.42 19.55 11.66
C SER A 185 1.17 19.21 12.46
N HIS A 186 0.77 17.94 12.57
CA HIS A 186 -0.31 17.55 13.48
C HIS A 186 0.24 17.42 14.90
N LYS A 187 0.51 18.58 15.53
CA LYS A 187 0.42 18.66 16.99
C LYS A 187 -1.01 18.26 17.34
N LEU A 188 -1.17 17.21 18.13
CA LEU A 188 -2.42 16.93 18.85
C LEU A 188 -2.83 18.15 19.69
#